data_AF-A0A2P2E0Z8-F1
#
_entry.id   AF-A0A2P2E0Z8-F1
#
_cell.length_a   1.000
_cell.length_b   1.000
_cell.length_c   1.000
_cell.angle_alpha   90.00
_cell.angle_beta   90.00
_cell.angle_gamma   90.00
#
_symmetry.space_group_name_H-M   'P 1'
#
loop_
_entity.id
_entity.type
_entity.pdbx_description
1 polymer ?
#
loop_
_entity_poly.entity_id
_entity_poly.type
_entity_poly.pdbx_seq_one_letter_code
_entity_poly.pdbx_strand_id
1 'polypeptide(L)'
;MQSKLPSYPLAAYPILAILLAKFLHESVPNVWIQRVFYFALAQTLLLHLLVAPILNEKRKDTQVLAKSWKQSLTKTEAIYSFKNYALPSLAFYLDTQIQVVADFLEFQSLPKGSIVLIDLDNYMLLSQWGKGYKVLSEAKSVWAYDRNKTIQLLLIQID
;
A
#
# COMPACT_ATOMS: atom_id res chain seq x y z
N MET A 1 -16.23 11.12 -10.15
CA MET A 1 -15.96 10.64 -8.78
C MET A 1 -16.19 9.14 -8.74
N GLN A 2 -15.18 8.33 -9.08
CA GLN A 2 -15.25 6.88 -8.85
C GLN A 2 -15.04 6.65 -7.36
N SER A 3 -16.12 6.34 -6.66
CA SER A 3 -16.07 5.77 -5.32
C SER A 3 -15.11 4.58 -5.36
N LYS A 4 -13.94 4.73 -4.73
CA LYS A 4 -13.03 3.63 -4.47
C LYS A 4 -13.73 2.75 -3.46
N LEU A 5 -14.57 1.83 -3.94
CA LEU A 5 -15.00 0.71 -3.14
C LEU A 5 -13.72 0.05 -2.63
N PRO A 6 -13.50 -0.04 -1.30
CA PRO A 6 -12.35 -0.75 -0.79
C PRO A 6 -12.38 -2.15 -1.41
N SER A 7 -11.24 -2.70 -1.77
CA SER A 7 -11.16 -4.07 -2.33
C SER A 7 -11.69 -5.15 -1.38
N TYR A 8 -11.92 -4.79 -0.11
CA TYR A 8 -12.45 -5.64 0.95
C TYR A 8 -13.90 -6.13 0.72
N PRO A 9 -14.91 -5.29 0.43
CA PRO A 9 -16.27 -5.76 0.16
C PRO A 9 -16.35 -6.80 -0.97
N LEU A 10 -15.59 -6.63 -2.06
CA LEU A 10 -15.56 -7.59 -3.17
C LEU A 10 -15.10 -9.01 -2.77
N ALA A 11 -14.12 -9.11 -1.86
CA ALA A 11 -13.69 -10.39 -1.30
C ALA A 11 -14.63 -10.91 -0.20
N ALA A 12 -15.39 -10.03 0.46
CA ALA A 12 -16.31 -10.39 1.53
C ALA A 12 -17.67 -10.91 1.01
N TYR A 13 -18.12 -10.51 -0.19
CA TYR A 13 -19.40 -10.95 -0.75
C TYR A 13 -19.54 -12.48 -0.89
N PRO A 14 -18.55 -13.24 -1.37
CA PRO A 14 -18.64 -14.70 -1.43
C PRO A 14 -18.78 -15.33 -0.04
N ILE A 15 -18.04 -14.83 0.94
CA ILE A 15 -18.09 -15.31 2.33
C ILE A 15 -19.47 -15.00 2.94
N LEU A 16 -19.96 -13.77 2.75
CA LEU A 16 -21.30 -13.36 3.18
C LEU A 16 -22.39 -14.21 2.52
N ALA A 17 -22.27 -14.49 1.22
CA ALA A 17 -23.22 -15.32 0.48
C ALA A 17 -23.26 -16.76 1.03
N ILE A 18 -22.10 -17.34 1.38
CA ILE A 18 -22.02 -18.67 2.03
C ILE A 18 -22.71 -18.63 3.40
N LEU A 19 -22.48 -17.60 4.20
CA LEU A 19 -23.09 -17.46 5.52
C LEU A 19 -24.61 -17.27 5.42
N LEU A 20 -25.09 -16.42 4.51
CA LEU A 20 -26.52 -16.20 4.27
C LEU A 20 -27.21 -17.45 3.75
N ALA A 21 -26.58 -18.19 2.83
CA ALA A 21 -27.10 -19.47 2.34
C ALA A 21 -27.25 -20.50 3.47
N LYS A 22 -26.33 -20.49 4.45
CA LYS A 22 -26.42 -21.34 5.64
C LYS A 22 -27.59 -20.94 6.57
N PHE A 23 -27.84 -19.64 6.74
CA PHE A 23 -28.96 -19.15 7.58
C PHE A 23 -30.34 -19.38 6.95
N LEU A 24 -30.44 -19.39 5.61
CA LEU A 24 -31.70 -19.56 4.89
C LEU A 24 -32.07 -21.03 4.62
N HIS A 25 -31.32 -21.99 5.17
CA HIS A 25 -31.48 -23.41 4.86
C HIS A 25 -32.89 -23.94 5.16
N GLU A 26 -33.56 -23.44 6.20
CA GLU A 26 -34.89 -23.95 6.60
C GLU A 26 -36.06 -23.38 5.77
N SER A 27 -35.85 -22.27 5.05
CA SER A 27 -36.93 -21.49 4.41
C SER A 27 -36.82 -21.40 2.88
N VAL A 28 -35.74 -21.88 2.29
CA VAL A 28 -35.50 -21.83 0.84
C VAL A 28 -35.27 -23.26 0.30
N PRO A 29 -35.77 -23.61 -0.90
CA PRO A 29 -35.52 -24.93 -1.47
C PRO A 29 -34.02 -25.24 -1.58
N ASN A 30 -33.62 -26.44 -1.14
CA ASN A 30 -32.23 -26.91 -1.07
C ASN A 30 -31.43 -26.68 -2.37
N VAL A 31 -32.07 -26.77 -3.54
CA VAL A 31 -31.44 -26.58 -4.86
C VAL A 31 -30.86 -25.16 -5.00
N TRP A 32 -31.53 -24.13 -4.48
CA TRP A 32 -31.07 -22.75 -4.59
C TRP A 32 -29.90 -22.47 -3.63
N ILE A 33 -29.94 -23.01 -2.42
CA ILE A 33 -28.85 -22.93 -1.44
C ILE A 33 -27.58 -23.58 -2.00
N GLN A 34 -27.71 -24.79 -2.58
CA GLN A 34 -26.60 -25.47 -3.23
C GLN A 34 -26.01 -24.66 -4.38
N ARG A 35 -26.85 -24.07 -5.25
CA ARG A 35 -26.38 -23.20 -6.34
C ARG A 35 -25.60 -22.00 -5.82
N VAL A 36 -26.12 -21.28 -4.81
CA VAL A 36 -25.42 -20.13 -4.21
C VAL A 36 -24.08 -20.55 -3.62
N PHE A 37 -24.03 -21.68 -2.92
CA PHE A 37 -22.80 -22.22 -2.37
C PHE A 37 -21.77 -22.53 -3.45
N TYR A 38 -22.16 -23.23 -4.53
CA TYR A 38 -21.27 -23.52 -5.65
C TYR A 38 -20.80 -22.26 -6.39
N PHE A 39 -21.68 -21.27 -6.59
CA PHE A 39 -21.31 -19.99 -7.18
C PHE A 39 -20.30 -19.23 -6.31
N ALA A 40 -20.50 -19.20 -4.99
CA ALA A 40 -19.57 -18.55 -4.08
C ALA A 40 -18.21 -19.26 -4.04
N LEU A 41 -18.20 -20.60 -4.07
CA LEU A 41 -16.98 -21.40 -4.20
C LEU A 41 -16.24 -21.10 -5.51
N ALA A 42 -16.97 -21.10 -6.64
CA ALA A 42 -16.41 -20.80 -7.94
C ALA A 42 -15.84 -19.38 -8.00
N GLN A 43 -16.56 -18.38 -7.46
CA GLN A 43 -16.06 -17.01 -7.34
C GLN A 43 -14.81 -16.93 -6.46
N THR A 44 -14.79 -17.62 -5.33
CA THR A 44 -13.62 -17.65 -4.44
C THR A 44 -12.40 -18.25 -5.14
N LEU A 45 -12.59 -19.35 -5.87
CA LEU A 45 -11.54 -19.99 -6.67
C LEU A 45 -11.07 -19.05 -7.79
N LEU A 46 -11.97 -18.41 -8.53
CA LEU A 46 -11.63 -17.42 -9.56
C LEU A 46 -10.81 -16.26 -9.00
N LEU A 47 -11.19 -15.74 -7.83
CA LEU A 47 -10.45 -14.67 -7.16
C LEU A 47 -9.03 -15.12 -6.79
N HIS A 48 -8.85 -16.33 -6.28
CA HIS A 48 -7.53 -16.85 -5.90
C HIS A 48 -6.66 -17.26 -7.09
N LEU A 49 -7.26 -17.83 -8.14
CA LEU A 49 -6.51 -18.33 -9.30
C LEU A 49 -6.21 -17.26 -10.34
N LEU A 50 -7.06 -16.24 -10.50
CA LEU A 50 -6.89 -15.21 -11.51
C LEU A 50 -6.53 -13.86 -10.92
N VAL A 51 -7.25 -13.39 -9.90
CA VAL A 51 -7.08 -12.02 -9.39
C VAL A 51 -5.89 -11.89 -8.45
N ALA A 52 -5.71 -12.83 -7.53
CA ALA A 52 -4.60 -12.84 -6.59
C ALA A 52 -3.21 -12.84 -7.26
N PRO A 53 -2.91 -13.66 -8.29
CA PRO A 53 -1.59 -13.61 -8.94
C PRO A 53 -1.34 -12.27 -9.63
N ILE A 54 -2.33 -11.70 -10.32
CA ILE A 54 -2.21 -10.37 -10.96
C ILE A 54 -1.92 -9.30 -9.92
N LEU A 55 -2.59 -9.33 -8.77
CA LEU A 55 -2.33 -8.38 -7.68
C LEU A 55 -0.96 -8.61 -7.05
N ASN A 56 -0.50 -9.87 -6.95
CA ASN A 56 0.80 -10.20 -6.39
C ASN A 56 1.93 -9.72 -7.31
N GLU A 57 1.80 -9.88 -8.63
CA GLU A 57 2.73 -9.32 -9.61
C GLU A 57 2.83 -7.81 -9.48
N LYS A 58 1.68 -7.11 -9.42
CA LYS A 58 1.66 -5.65 -9.22
C LYS A 58 2.28 -5.19 -7.90
N ARG A 59 2.34 -6.06 -6.87
CA ARG A 59 2.93 -5.77 -5.56
C ARG A 59 4.41 -6.15 -5.47
N LYS A 60 4.91 -6.99 -6.38
CA LYS A 60 6.27 -7.52 -6.37
C LYS A 60 7.32 -6.41 -6.33
N ASP A 61 7.14 -5.35 -7.10
CA ASP A 61 8.06 -4.21 -7.13
C ASP A 61 8.10 -3.49 -5.77
N THR A 62 6.94 -3.30 -5.14
CA THR A 62 6.85 -2.70 -3.81
C THR A 62 7.53 -3.58 -2.76
N GLN A 63 7.35 -4.90 -2.84
CA GLN A 63 7.98 -5.86 -1.92
C GLN A 63 9.50 -5.88 -2.04
N VAL A 64 10.01 -5.95 -3.28
CA VAL A 64 11.45 -5.95 -3.57
C VAL A 64 12.10 -4.65 -3.09
N LEU A 65 11.43 -3.53 -3.35
CA LEU A 65 11.90 -2.22 -2.94
C LEU A 65 11.93 -2.07 -1.42
N ALA A 66 10.83 -2.42 -0.73
CA ALA A 66 10.77 -2.40 0.72
C ALA A 66 11.85 -3.29 1.34
N LYS A 67 12.10 -4.48 0.78
CA LYS A 67 13.18 -5.37 1.23
C LYS A 67 14.55 -4.72 1.06
N SER A 68 14.79 -4.00 -0.05
CA SER A 68 16.06 -3.30 -0.28
C SER A 68 16.27 -2.15 0.70
N TRP A 69 15.22 -1.38 1.00
CA TRP A 69 15.32 -0.27 1.94
C TRP A 69 15.38 -0.72 3.40
N LYS A 70 14.73 -1.84 3.75
CA LYS A 70 14.81 -2.42 5.09
C LYS A 70 16.25 -2.78 5.50
N GLN A 71 17.13 -3.04 4.53
CA GLN A 71 18.56 -3.26 4.79
C GLN A 71 19.32 -1.96 5.08
N SER A 72 18.88 -0.85 4.50
CA SER A 72 19.48 0.48 4.68
C SER A 72 18.94 1.24 5.89
N LEU A 73 17.77 0.84 6.40
CA LEU A 73 17.10 1.46 7.53
C LEU A 73 17.50 0.77 8.84
N THR A 74 17.97 1.53 9.82
CA THR A 74 18.13 1.06 11.21
C THR A 74 16.75 0.87 11.85
N LYS A 75 16.59 -0.22 12.61
CA LYS A 75 15.31 -0.82 13.08
C LYS A 75 14.36 0.07 13.91
N THR A 76 14.70 1.32 14.20
CA THR A 76 14.06 2.08 15.29
C THR A 76 13.60 3.49 14.93
N GLU A 77 13.71 3.92 13.68
CA GLU A 77 13.35 5.29 13.31
C GLU A 77 12.06 5.35 12.49
N ALA A 78 11.15 6.22 12.91
CA ALA A 78 9.95 6.55 12.14
C ALA A 78 10.36 7.20 10.81
N ILE A 79 9.75 6.75 9.72
CA ILE A 79 9.99 7.32 8.40
C ILE A 79 8.96 8.43 8.18
N TYR A 80 9.42 9.63 7.83
CA TYR A 80 8.53 10.71 7.47
C TYR A 80 8.26 10.69 5.97
N SER A 81 7.04 10.93 5.54
CA SER A 81 6.72 11.11 4.11
C SER A 81 6.40 12.57 3.89
N PHE A 82 7.16 13.22 3.01
CA PHE A 82 6.86 14.59 2.61
C PHE A 82 5.65 14.59 1.69
N LYS A 83 4.59 15.33 2.05
CA LYS A 83 3.25 15.24 1.44
C LYS A 83 2.63 13.85 1.60
N ASN A 84 1.37 13.70 1.17
CA ASN A 84 0.64 12.44 1.22
C ASN A 84 1.24 11.43 0.22
N TYR A 85 2.46 10.94 0.44
CA TYR A 85 3.07 9.81 -0.26
C TYR A 85 3.32 8.63 0.71
N ALA A 86 2.72 8.68 1.90
CA ALA A 86 2.63 7.51 2.77
C ALA A 86 1.84 6.45 2.01
N LEU A 87 2.58 5.52 1.40
CA LEU A 87 2.02 4.36 0.72
C LEU A 87 1.77 3.29 1.79
N PRO A 88 0.50 2.95 2.10
CA PRO A 88 0.20 1.94 3.11
C PRO A 88 0.82 0.58 2.79
N SER A 89 0.92 0.21 1.50
CA SER A 89 1.66 -1.00 1.09
C SER A 89 3.13 -0.95 1.46
N LEU A 90 3.77 0.21 1.26
CA LEU A 90 5.18 0.36 1.54
C LEU A 90 5.44 0.28 3.04
N ALA A 91 4.61 0.95 3.85
CA ALA A 91 4.67 0.86 5.32
C ALA A 91 4.51 -0.59 5.81
N PHE A 92 3.57 -1.32 5.24
CA PHE A 92 3.33 -2.74 5.56
C PHE A 92 4.57 -3.61 5.30
N TYR A 93 5.23 -3.45 4.14
CA TYR A 93 6.40 -4.27 3.81
C TYR A 93 7.69 -3.79 4.48
N LEU A 94 7.79 -2.50 4.80
CA LEU A 94 8.91 -1.96 5.58
C LEU A 94 8.85 -2.37 7.05
N ASP A 95 7.67 -2.73 7.56
CA ASP A 95 7.45 -3.02 8.97
C ASP A 95 7.81 -1.80 9.83
N THR A 96 7.44 -0.61 9.34
CA THR A 96 7.76 0.68 9.96
C THR A 96 6.64 1.67 9.68
N GLN A 97 6.28 2.45 10.69
CA GLN A 97 5.28 3.49 10.53
C GLN A 97 5.81 4.62 9.64
N ILE A 98 5.01 5.00 8.64
CA ILE A 98 5.28 6.19 7.82
C ILE A 98 4.39 7.33 8.33
N GLN A 99 5.00 8.37 8.88
CA GLN A 99 4.31 9.57 9.35
C GLN A 99 4.21 10.59 8.22
N VAL A 100 3.01 11.05 7.90
CA VAL A 100 2.83 12.07 6.86
C VAL A 100 3.16 13.43 7.45
N VAL A 101 4.05 14.13 6.77
CA VAL A 101 4.34 15.54 7.02
C VAL A 101 3.51 16.34 6.03
N ALA A 102 2.53 17.07 6.54
CA ALA A 102 1.50 17.71 5.73
C ALA A 102 2.06 18.93 4.99
N ASP A 103 2.88 19.72 5.70
CA ASP A 103 3.33 21.02 5.27
C ASP A 103 4.85 21.17 5.27
N PHE A 104 5.32 22.11 4.47
CA PHE A 104 6.75 22.39 4.36
C PHE A 104 7.38 22.93 5.65
N LEU A 105 6.62 23.67 6.46
CA LEU A 105 7.08 24.14 7.77
C LEU A 105 7.36 22.98 8.73
N GLU A 106 6.46 21.99 8.74
CA GLU A 106 6.62 20.77 9.54
C GLU A 106 7.84 19.97 9.06
N PHE A 107 8.04 19.87 7.74
CA PHE A 107 9.23 19.26 7.16
C PHE A 107 10.53 19.96 7.58
N GLN A 108 10.52 21.30 7.64
CA GLN A 108 11.69 22.04 8.14
C GLN A 108 11.95 21.83 9.63
N SER A 109 10.92 21.57 10.42
CA SER A 109 11.04 21.33 11.86
C SER A 109 11.52 19.92 12.23
N LEU A 110 11.62 19.00 11.25
CA LEU A 110 12.08 17.63 11.50
C LEU A 110 13.50 17.62 12.10
N PRO A 111 13.76 16.79 13.11
CA PRO A 111 15.06 16.72 13.76
C PRO A 111 16.13 16.17 12.80
N LYS A 112 17.38 16.59 13.01
CA LYS A 112 18.55 16.05 12.31
C LYS A 112 18.62 14.54 12.48
N GLY A 113 19.04 13.84 11.43
CA GLY A 113 19.04 12.38 11.38
C GLY A 113 17.72 11.76 10.93
N SER A 114 16.61 12.52 10.87
CA SER A 114 15.31 12.00 10.42
C SER A 114 15.37 11.48 8.99
N ILE A 115 14.77 10.32 8.78
CA ILE A 115 14.66 9.68 7.47
C ILE A 115 13.35 10.11 6.82
N VAL A 116 13.44 10.63 5.60
CA VAL A 116 12.30 11.13 4.83
C VAL A 116 12.18 10.37 3.51
N LEU A 117 11.00 9.84 3.27
CA LEU A 117 10.51 9.36 1.98
C LEU A 117 9.98 10.54 1.16
N ILE A 118 10.57 10.75 -0.01
CA ILE A 118 10.19 11.82 -0.93
C ILE A 118 10.17 11.32 -2.37
N ASP A 119 9.33 11.92 -3.20
CA ASP A 119 9.35 11.74 -4.65
C ASP A 119 10.47 12.56 -5.30
N LEU A 120 10.89 12.12 -6.49
CA LEU A 120 11.97 12.79 -7.21
C LEU A 120 11.66 14.28 -7.50
N ASP A 121 10.41 14.59 -7.85
CA ASP A 121 9.98 15.95 -8.17
C ASP A 121 10.10 16.90 -6.97
N ASN A 122 9.62 16.51 -5.78
CA ASN A 122 9.79 17.37 -4.60
C ASN A 122 11.23 17.36 -4.10
N TYR A 123 12.01 16.29 -4.31
CA TYR A 123 13.44 16.31 -4.00
C TYR A 123 14.21 17.37 -4.82
N MET A 124 13.89 17.49 -6.12
CA MET A 124 14.48 18.55 -6.97
C MET A 124 14.10 19.96 -6.50
N LEU A 125 12.90 20.14 -5.94
CA LEU A 125 12.50 21.41 -5.35
C LEU A 125 13.24 21.68 -4.03
N LEU A 126 13.40 20.66 -3.19
CA LEU A 126 14.12 20.77 -1.91
C LEU A 126 15.60 21.08 -2.09
N SER A 127 16.26 20.49 -3.09
CA SER A 127 17.69 20.70 -3.34
C SER A 127 18.01 22.15 -3.70
N GLN A 128 17.03 22.90 -4.21
CA GLN A 128 17.15 24.34 -4.50
C GLN A 128 17.02 25.22 -3.25
N TRP A 129 16.54 24.68 -2.12
CA TRP A 129 16.19 25.44 -0.92
C TRP A 129 17.24 25.39 0.20
N GLY A 130 18.41 24.79 -0.06
CA GLY A 130 19.63 25.05 0.71
C GLY A 130 19.78 24.34 2.06
N LYS A 131 18.86 23.45 2.46
CA LYS A 131 19.11 22.54 3.59
C LYS A 131 20.04 21.39 3.14
N GLY A 132 20.95 20.98 4.01
CA GLY A 132 21.78 19.80 3.79
C GLY A 132 20.95 18.53 3.90
N TYR A 133 21.07 17.65 2.90
CA TYR A 133 20.43 16.35 2.90
C TYR A 133 21.42 15.30 2.40
N LYS A 134 21.45 14.17 3.08
CA LYS A 134 22.19 12.99 2.64
C LYS A 134 21.24 12.01 1.97
N VAL A 135 21.51 11.66 0.71
CA VAL A 135 20.76 10.62 0.01
C VAL A 135 21.16 9.26 0.59
N LEU A 136 20.18 8.54 1.16
CA LEU A 136 20.38 7.20 1.73
C LEU A 136 20.16 6.10 0.69
N SER A 137 19.31 6.35 -0.30
CA SER A 137 19.03 5.40 -1.38
C SER A 137 18.76 6.10 -2.70
N GLU A 138 19.14 5.43 -3.79
CA GLU A 138 18.80 5.88 -5.14
C GLU A 138 17.29 5.90 -5.36
N ALA A 139 16.84 6.78 -6.26
CA ALA A 139 15.44 6.86 -6.66
C ALA A 139 15.01 5.55 -7.32
N LYS A 140 13.93 4.97 -6.81
CA LYS A 140 13.35 3.75 -7.36
C LYS A 140 11.87 3.93 -7.66
N SER A 141 11.43 3.29 -8.74
CA SER A 141 10.04 3.32 -9.15
C SER A 141 9.21 2.34 -8.32
N VAL A 142 8.14 2.83 -7.70
CA VAL A 142 7.15 2.05 -6.95
C VAL A 142 5.79 2.19 -7.63
N TRP A 143 5.13 1.08 -7.88
CA TRP A 143 3.72 1.08 -8.25
C TRP A 143 2.83 1.37 -7.02
N ALA A 144 2.29 2.58 -6.94
CA ALA A 144 1.34 2.96 -5.89
C ALA A 144 -0.06 2.42 -6.24
N TYR A 145 -0.36 1.19 -5.82
CA TYR A 145 -1.62 0.51 -6.17
C TYR A 145 -2.87 1.31 -5.75
N ASP A 146 -2.87 1.98 -4.60
CA ASP A 146 -3.98 2.82 -4.13
C ASP A 146 -4.26 4.02 -5.05
N ARG A 147 -3.27 4.40 -5.87
CA ARG A 147 -3.31 5.56 -6.77
C ARG A 147 -3.26 5.18 -8.24
N ASN A 148 -3.06 3.90 -8.54
CA ASN A 148 -2.92 3.38 -9.91
C ASN A 148 -1.88 4.16 -10.74
N LYS A 149 -0.74 4.50 -10.12
CA LYS A 149 0.37 5.21 -10.78
C LYS A 149 1.74 4.74 -10.28
N THR A 150 2.73 4.82 -11.16
CA THR A 150 4.15 4.64 -10.78
C THR A 150 4.68 5.95 -10.21
N ILE A 151 5.39 5.88 -9.08
CA ILE A 151 6.01 7.03 -8.41
C ILE A 151 7.48 6.70 -8.21
N GLN A 152 8.37 7.62 -8.56
CA GLN A 152 9.78 7.50 -8.23
C GLN A 152 10.00 8.05 -6.83
N LEU A 153 10.44 7.20 -5.91
CA LEU A 153 10.65 7.52 -4.51
C LEU A 153 12.11 7.30 -4.12
N LEU A 154 12.62 8.13 -3.23
CA LEU A 154 13.95 8.02 -2.66
C LEU A 154 13.92 8.31 -1.16
N LEU A 155 14.95 7.83 -0.45
CA LEU A 155 15.13 8.10 0.97
C LEU A 155 16.25 9.13 1.16
N ILE A 156 15.94 10.18 1.91
CA ILE A 156 16.92 11.17 2.37
C ILE A 156 17.02 11.18 3.88
N GLN A 157 18.17 11.59 4.40
CA GLN A 157 18.40 11.93 5.78
C GLN A 157 18.64 13.43 5.89
N ILE A 158 18.02 14.08 6.88
CA ILE A 158 18.23 15.49 7.17
C ILE A 158 19.54 15.67 7.94
N ASP A 159 20.43 16.54 7.46
CA ASP A 159 21.74 16.83 8.08
C ASP A 159 21.67 17.84 9.25
#